data_AF-A0A0D6M147-F1
#
_entry.id   AF-A0A0D6M147-F1
#
_cell.length_a   1.000
_cell.length_b   1.000
_cell.length_c   1.000
_cell.angle_alpha   90.00
_cell.angle_beta   90.00
_cell.angle_gamma   90.00
#
_symmetry.space_group_name_H-M   'P 1'
#
loop_
_entity.id
_entity.type
_entity.pdbx_description
1 polymer ?
#
loop_
_entity_poly.entity_id
_entity_poly.type
_entity_poly.pdbx_seq_one_letter_code
_entity_poly.pdbx_strand_id
1 'polypeptide(L)'
;MSYWLVLLFFYQFLTFSQSQSSVERNAGVYFRINQKAVDYITELASDAMPQILNNMHLPDVTVSAATISKIHINRVEKPEIQAKFVKNKGTRIDL
;
A
#
# COMPACT_ATOMS: atom_id res chain seq x y z
N MET A 1 14.14 -39.42 33.53
CA MET A 1 15.12 -38.41 33.10
C MET A 1 15.29 -38.47 31.58
N SER A 2 14.30 -38.07 30.77
CA SER A 2 14.39 -38.16 29.29
C SER A 2 13.51 -37.16 28.52
N TYR A 3 12.89 -36.18 29.18
CA TYR A 3 12.02 -35.19 28.48
C TYR A 3 12.77 -33.95 28.01
N TRP A 4 13.97 -33.70 28.56
CA TRP A 4 14.77 -32.52 28.23
C TRP A 4 15.41 -32.61 26.84
N LEU A 5 15.78 -33.83 26.43
CA LEU A 5 16.35 -34.11 25.11
C LEU A 5 15.30 -33.94 24.00
N VAL A 6 14.05 -34.34 24.27
CA VAL A 6 12.92 -34.14 23.35
C VAL A 6 12.60 -32.66 23.18
N LEU A 7 12.63 -31.87 24.25
CA LEU A 7 12.45 -30.42 24.20
C LEU A 7 13.55 -29.71 23.40
N LEU A 8 14.81 -30.14 23.51
CA LEU A 8 15.91 -29.61 22.71
C LEU A 8 15.74 -29.92 21.22
N PHE A 9 15.35 -31.15 20.88
CA PHE A 9 15.03 -31.51 19.49
C PHE A 9 13.85 -30.71 18.93
N PHE A 10 12.81 -30.47 19.75
CA PHE A 10 11.66 -29.66 19.35
C PHE A 10 12.04 -28.19 19.13
N TYR A 11 12.95 -27.65 19.96
CA TYR A 11 13.44 -26.28 19.83
C TYR A 11 14.30 -26.10 18.57
N GLN A 12 15.14 -27.08 18.23
CA GLN A 12 15.93 -27.06 16.99
C GLN A 12 15.06 -27.20 15.73
N PHE A 13 13.95 -27.96 15.82
CA PHE A 13 13.03 -28.09 14.69
C PHE A 13 12.25 -26.78 14.41
N LEU A 14 11.91 -26.03 15.46
CA LEU A 14 11.27 -24.71 15.35
C LEU A 14 12.19 -23.64 14.77
N THR A 15 13.49 -23.67 15.06
CA THR A 15 14.44 -22.69 14.51
C THR A 15 14.83 -22.96 13.06
N PHE A 16 14.64 -24.19 12.55
CA PHE A 16 14.98 -24.55 11.17
C PHE A 16 13.95 -24.06 10.13
N SER A 17 12.74 -23.66 10.55
CA SER A 17 11.65 -23.29 9.63
C SER A 17 11.65 -21.82 9.16
N GLN A 18 12.74 -21.06 9.34
CA GLN A 18 12.85 -19.69 8.82
C GLN A 18 14.14 -19.42 8.05
N SER A 19 14.44 -20.23 7.04
CA SER A 19 15.17 -19.72 5.88
C SER A 19 14.15 -19.28 4.83
N GLN A 20 13.71 -18.02 4.90
CA GLN A 20 12.94 -17.42 3.83
C GLN A 20 13.81 -17.40 2.58
N SER A 21 13.55 -18.32 1.64
CA SER A 21 14.25 -18.37 0.36
C SER A 21 14.05 -17.05 -0.37
N SER A 22 15.04 -16.17 -0.34
CA SER A 22 15.12 -15.06 -1.27
C SER A 22 15.27 -15.69 -2.65
N VAL A 23 14.18 -15.68 -3.44
CA VAL A 23 14.27 -16.03 -4.86
C VAL A 23 15.28 -15.07 -5.46
N GLU A 24 16.46 -15.58 -5.78
CA GLU A 24 17.54 -14.84 -6.42
C GLU A 24 17.08 -14.52 -7.85
N ARG A 25 16.33 -13.43 -8.00
CA ARG A 25 15.87 -12.97 -9.31
C ARG A 25 17.05 -12.29 -9.97
N ASN A 26 17.73 -12.97 -10.89
CA ASN A 26 18.83 -12.38 -11.66
C ASN A 26 18.30 -11.20 -12.49
N ALA A 27 18.62 -9.98 -12.07
CA ALA A 27 18.25 -8.75 -12.74
C ALA A 27 19.52 -7.93 -12.98
N GLY A 28 19.67 -7.33 -14.16
CA GLY A 28 20.84 -6.50 -14.48
C GLY A 28 20.96 -5.25 -13.61
N VAL A 29 19.85 -4.77 -13.02
CA VAL A 29 19.80 -3.62 -12.11
C VAL A 29 18.72 -3.84 -11.06
N TYR A 30 19.00 -3.49 -9.80
CA TYR A 30 18.04 -3.50 -8.70
C TYR A 30 17.76 -2.09 -8.20
N PHE A 31 16.48 -1.76 -8.02
CA PHE A 31 16.04 -0.54 -7.36
C PHE A 31 15.47 -0.88 -5.99
N ARG A 32 15.93 -0.18 -4.95
CA ARG A 32 15.42 -0.30 -3.59
C ARG A 32 14.78 1.02 -3.17
N ILE A 33 13.47 0.95 -2.92
CA ILE A 33 12.69 2.07 -2.37
C ILE A 33 12.53 1.81 -0.87
N ASN A 34 12.89 2.80 -0.05
CA ASN A 34 12.71 2.74 1.40
C ASN A 34 11.42 3.47 1.82
N GLN A 35 11.05 3.39 3.10
CA GLN A 35 9.82 4.01 3.60
C GLN A 35 9.82 5.53 3.37
N LYS A 36 10.95 6.21 3.60
CA LYS A 36 11.07 7.65 3.36
C LYS A 36 10.78 8.07 1.90
N ALA A 37 11.20 7.26 0.93
CA ALA A 37 10.92 7.50 -0.48
C ALA A 37 9.43 7.30 -0.80
N VAL A 38 8.78 6.33 -0.15
CA VAL A 38 7.31 6.16 -0.25
C VAL A 38 6.57 7.33 0.39
N ASP A 39 7.03 7.79 1.56
CA ASP A 39 6.45 8.96 2.24
C ASP A 39 6.53 10.20 1.34
N TYR A 40 7.68 10.41 0.69
CA TYR A 40 7.86 11.50 -0.28
C TYR A 40 6.91 11.40 -1.48
N ILE A 41 6.78 10.22 -2.09
CA ILE A 41 5.83 10.01 -3.20
C ILE A 41 4.38 10.26 -2.73
N THR A 42 4.08 9.89 -1.49
CA THR A 42 2.75 10.06 -0.89
C THR A 42 2.42 11.54 -0.67
N GLU A 43 3.40 12.34 -0.24
CA GLU A 43 3.27 13.78 -0.14
C GLU A 43 3.00 14.43 -1.51
N LEU A 44 3.74 14.03 -2.54
CA LEU A 44 3.50 14.49 -3.92
C LEU A 44 2.10 14.10 -4.42
N ALA A 45 1.65 12.88 -4.11
CA ALA A 45 0.32 12.42 -4.48
C ALA A 45 -0.77 13.23 -3.78
N SER A 46 -0.56 13.59 -2.50
CA SER A 46 -1.43 14.47 -1.74
C SER A 46 -1.54 15.86 -2.38
N ASP A 47 -0.44 16.43 -2.86
CA ASP A 47 -0.44 17.72 -3.58
C ASP A 47 -1.17 17.65 -4.94
N ALA A 48 -1.05 16.52 -5.65
CA ALA A 48 -1.65 16.33 -6.97
C ALA A 48 -3.15 15.98 -6.92
N MET A 49 -3.62 15.36 -5.83
CA MET A 49 -5.01 14.88 -5.67
C MET A 49 -6.07 15.94 -5.97
N PRO A 50 -6.00 17.17 -5.43
CA PRO A 50 -6.97 18.21 -5.76
C PRO A 50 -7.07 18.52 -7.25
N GLN A 51 -5.94 18.53 -7.96
CA GLN A 51 -5.90 18.82 -9.40
C GLN A 51 -6.51 17.68 -10.21
N ILE A 52 -6.26 16.43 -9.82
CA ILE A 52 -6.84 15.24 -10.44
C ILE A 52 -8.37 15.26 -10.29
N LEU A 53 -8.85 15.54 -9.08
CA LEU A 53 -10.29 15.56 -8.79
C LEU A 53 -11.01 16.75 -9.43
N ASN A 54 -10.37 17.91 -9.55
CA ASN A 54 -10.93 19.06 -10.25
C ASN A 54 -11.19 18.79 -11.74
N ASN A 55 -10.36 17.96 -12.38
CA ASN A 55 -10.52 17.60 -13.79
C ASN A 55 -11.41 16.36 -14.01
N MET A 56 -12.02 15.82 -12.95
CA MET A 56 -12.88 14.66 -13.03
C MET A 56 -14.22 15.01 -13.69
N HIS A 57 -14.59 14.23 -14.71
CA HIS A 57 -15.90 14.33 -15.34
C HIS A 57 -16.86 13.36 -14.62
N LEU A 58 -17.73 13.92 -13.78
CA LEU A 58 -18.72 13.13 -13.06
C LEU A 58 -19.93 12.83 -13.96
N PRO A 59 -20.47 11.60 -13.92
CA PRO A 59 -21.61 11.23 -14.74
C PRO A 59 -22.89 11.93 -14.26
N ASP A 60 -23.79 12.20 -15.19
CA ASP A 60 -25.11 12.72 -14.87
C ASP A 60 -25.93 11.66 -14.11
N VAL A 61 -26.66 12.09 -13.08
CA VAL A 61 -27.51 11.21 -12.27
C VAL A 61 -28.96 11.48 -12.66
N THR A 62 -29.60 10.49 -13.28
CA THR A 62 -31.02 10.57 -13.67
C THR A 62 -31.86 9.63 -12.81
N VAL A 63 -32.92 10.17 -12.24
CA VAL A 63 -34.02 9.42 -11.61
C VAL A 63 -35.31 9.73 -12.34
N SER A 64 -36.33 8.89 -12.20
CA SER A 64 -37.59 9.01 -12.96
C SER A 64 -38.29 10.37 -12.88
N ALA A 65 -37.99 11.18 -11.86
CA ALA A 65 -38.58 12.51 -11.63
C ALA A 65 -37.62 13.69 -11.91
N ALA A 66 -36.31 13.47 -12.08
CA ALA A 66 -35.32 14.54 -12.24
C ALA A 66 -33.96 14.05 -12.77
N THR A 67 -33.25 14.93 -13.47
CA THR A 67 -31.85 14.72 -13.89
C THR A 67 -30.95 15.79 -13.26
N ILE A 68 -29.88 15.35 -12.60
CA ILE A 68 -28.78 16.19 -12.16
C ILE A 68 -27.65 16.03 -13.17
N SER A 69 -27.37 17.08 -13.93
CA SER A 69 -26.33 17.08 -14.97
C SER A 69 -25.20 18.04 -14.68
N LYS A 70 -24.04 17.83 -15.30
CA LYS A 70 -22.86 18.74 -15.22
C LYS A 70 -22.32 18.87 -13.78
N ILE A 71 -22.21 17.76 -13.09
CA ILE A 71 -21.68 17.73 -11.72
C ILE A 71 -20.18 18.07 -11.77
N HIS A 72 -19.77 19.06 -10.99
CA HIS A 72 -18.37 19.50 -10.91
C HIS A 72 -17.95 19.68 -9.46
N ILE A 73 -16.69 19.36 -9.15
CA ILE A 73 -16.12 19.48 -7.82
C ILE A 73 -15.47 20.86 -7.70
N ASN A 74 -16.09 21.78 -6.96
CA ASN A 74 -15.62 23.17 -6.89
C ASN A 74 -14.38 23.38 -6.03
N ARG A 75 -14.18 22.54 -5.00
CA ARG A 75 -13.05 22.66 -4.07
C ARG A 75 -12.72 21.28 -3.50
N VAL A 76 -11.43 20.96 -3.54
CA VAL A 76 -10.86 19.79 -2.90
C VAL A 76 -9.69 20.27 -2.05
N GLU A 77 -9.72 19.94 -0.77
CA GLU A 77 -8.61 20.26 0.13
C GLU A 77 -7.51 19.20 -0.01
N LYS A 78 -6.27 19.59 0.27
CA LYS A 78 -5.13 18.67 0.28
C LYS A 78 -5.38 17.58 1.34
N PRO A 79 -5.49 16.29 0.95
CA PRO A 79 -5.73 15.21 1.90
C PRO A 79 -4.46 14.87 2.68
N GLU A 80 -4.57 14.48 3.95
CA GLU A 80 -3.44 13.91 4.67
C GLU A 80 -3.31 12.43 4.30
N ILE A 81 -2.33 12.08 3.46
CA ILE A 81 -2.14 10.70 3.00
C ILE A 81 -0.96 10.10 3.74
N GLN A 82 -1.15 8.90 4.29
CA GLN A 82 -0.08 8.11 4.90
C GLN A 82 0.08 6.78 4.18
N ALA A 83 1.31 6.37 3.95
CA ALA A 83 1.61 5.12 3.25
C ALA A 83 2.50 4.23 4.10
N LYS A 84 2.20 2.94 4.14
CA LYS A 84 3.01 1.95 4.90
C LYS A 84 3.26 0.71 4.07
N PHE A 85 4.50 0.24 4.08
CA PHE A 85 4.82 -1.07 3.51
C PHE A 85 4.15 -2.20 4.28
N VAL A 86 3.51 -3.09 3.54
CA VAL A 86 2.92 -4.32 4.05
C VAL A 86 3.67 -5.50 3.45
N LYS A 87 4.29 -6.30 4.32
CA LYS A 87 5.11 -7.46 3.92
C LYS A 87 4.33 -8.36 2.95
N ASN A 88 4.96 -8.66 1.81
CA ASN A 88 4.43 -9.50 0.74
C ASN A 88 3.10 -9.00 0.09
N LYS A 89 2.67 -7.75 0.35
CA LYS A 89 1.44 -7.19 -0.20
C LYS A 89 1.64 -5.84 -0.93
N GLY A 90 2.73 -5.14 -0.67
CA GLY A 90 3.05 -3.85 -1.31
C GLY A 90 2.92 -2.70 -0.33
N THR A 91 2.21 -1.64 -0.72
CA THR A 91 2.00 -0.43 0.09
C THR A 91 0.53 -0.24 0.38
N ARG A 92 0.18 -0.04 1.65
CA ARG A 92 -1.16 0.39 2.07
C ARG A 92 -1.19 1.92 2.12
N ILE A 93 -2.26 2.49 1.59
CA ILE A 93 -2.54 3.93 1.64
C ILE A 93 -3.69 4.12 2.63
N ASP A 94 -3.44 4.96 3.63
CA ASP A 94 -4.41 5.41 4.62
C ASP A 94 -4.69 6.90 4.30
N LEU A 95 -5.97 7.25 4.09
CA LEU A 95 -6.47 8.59 3.71
C LEU A 95 -7.22 9.26 4.86
#